data_AF-A0A751CY83-F1
#
_entry.id   AF-A0A751CY83-F1
#
_cell.length_a   1.000
_cell.length_b   1.000
_cell.length_c   1.000
_cell.angle_alpha   90.00
_cell.angle_beta   90.00
_cell.angle_gamma   90.00
#
_symmetry.space_group_name_H-M   'P 1'
#
loop_
_entity.id
_entity.type
_entity.pdbx_description
1 polymer ?
#
loop_
_entity_poly.entity_id
_entity_poly.type
_entity_poly.pdbx_seq_one_letter_code
_entity_poly.pdbx_strand_id
1 'polypeptide(L)'
;MHRLLMSMPLPALIDRCRLVSRTDFMISAGIRKNSPTGNIHPDGLTKTFVKARKASGVNFSNNPPTFHEIRSLAGRLYKNEHGEVFAQKLL
;
A
#
# COMPACT_ATOMS: atom_id res chain seq x y z
N MET A 1 -13.38 12.21 1.67
CA MET A 1 -12.24 11.91 0.76
C MET A 1 -11.68 10.48 0.88
N HIS A 2 -11.76 9.79 2.03
CA HIS A 2 -11.18 8.44 2.19
C HIS A 2 -11.87 7.30 1.42
N ARG A 3 -13.16 7.43 1.07
CA ARG A 3 -13.94 6.40 0.36
C ARG A 3 -13.65 6.27 -1.14
N LEU A 4 -13.00 7.26 -1.76
CA LEU A 4 -12.83 7.32 -3.22
C LEU A 4 -11.61 6.54 -3.75
N LEU A 5 -10.67 6.14 -2.88
CA LEU A 5 -9.46 5.43 -3.31
C LEU A 5 -9.67 3.93 -3.55
N MET A 6 -10.64 3.30 -2.88
CA MET A 6 -10.83 1.84 -2.95
C MET A 6 -11.57 1.35 -4.21
N SER A 7 -12.15 2.25 -5.00
CA SER A 7 -12.93 1.92 -6.20
C SER A 7 -12.26 2.38 -7.52
N MET A 8 -11.00 2.82 -7.46
CA MET A 8 -10.28 3.32 -8.62
C MET A 8 -9.61 2.16 -9.38
N PRO A 9 -9.75 2.07 -10.72
CA PRO A 9 -8.99 1.10 -11.51
C PRO A 9 -7.48 1.29 -11.35
N LEU A 10 -6.72 0.19 -11.41
CA LEU A 10 -5.26 0.21 -11.26
C LEU A 10 -4.55 1.26 -12.15
N PRO A 11 -4.90 1.44 -13.45
CA PRO A 11 -4.29 2.48 -14.28
C PRO A 11 -4.47 3.89 -13.72
N ALA A 12 -5.69 4.24 -13.29
CA ALA A 12 -5.99 5.55 -12.72
C ALA A 12 -5.25 5.78 -11.39
N LEU A 13 -5.06 4.72 -10.58
CA LEU A 13 -4.27 4.79 -9.36
C LEU A 13 -2.78 5.07 -9.68
N ILE A 14 -2.23 4.38 -10.69
CA ILE A 14 -0.85 4.58 -11.13
C ILE A 14 -0.66 6.01 -11.64
N ASP A 15 -1.58 6.52 -12.46
CA ASP A 15 -1.51 7.88 -12.97
C ASP A 15 -1.58 8.91 -11.85
N ARG A 16 -2.44 8.68 -10.84
CA ARG A 16 -2.47 9.54 -9.65
C ARG A 16 -1.14 9.52 -8.89
N CYS A 17 -0.52 8.37 -8.72
CA CYS A 17 0.80 8.26 -8.08
C CYS A 17 1.86 9.04 -8.87
N ARG A 18 1.86 8.93 -10.21
CA ARG A 18 2.77 9.67 -11.10
C ARG A 18 2.55 11.18 -11.05
N LEU A 19 1.31 11.64 -10.95
CA LEU A 19 1.00 13.08 -10.85
C LEU A 19 1.48 13.69 -9.52
N VAL A 20 1.49 12.92 -8.44
CA VAL A 20 1.85 13.40 -7.10
C VAL A 20 3.34 13.22 -6.80
N SER A 21 3.97 12.17 -7.34
CA SER A 21 5.40 11.93 -7.14
C SER A 21 6.24 12.94 -7.93
N ARG A 22 7.26 13.49 -7.27
CA ARG A 22 8.27 14.38 -7.88
C ARG A 22 9.63 13.71 -8.02
N THR A 23 9.63 12.38 -8.01
CA THR A 23 10.82 11.52 -8.01
C THR A 23 10.60 10.37 -8.97
N ASP A 24 11.66 9.63 -9.30
CA ASP A 24 11.58 8.45 -10.18
C ASP A 24 10.81 7.26 -9.56
N PHE A 25 10.47 7.34 -8.26
CA PHE A 25 9.70 6.32 -7.57
C PHE A 25 8.19 6.58 -7.68
N MET A 26 7.42 5.52 -7.97
CA MET A 26 5.95 5.57 -7.94
C MET A 26 5.40 5.86 -6.54
N ILE A 27 6.09 5.40 -5.49
CA ILE A 27 5.79 5.72 -4.10
C ILE A 27 7.04 6.37 -3.50
N SER A 28 6.90 7.62 -3.04
CA SER A 28 8.01 8.49 -2.65
C SER A 28 7.76 9.19 -1.32
N ALA A 29 8.81 9.42 -0.54
CA ALA A 29 8.76 10.25 0.67
C ALA A 29 8.85 11.76 0.37
N GLY A 30 9.06 12.10 -0.91
CA GLY A 30 9.35 13.45 -1.40
C GLY A 30 10.81 13.86 -1.19
N ILE A 31 11.27 14.81 -2.00
CA ILE A 31 12.63 15.35 -1.92
C ILE A 31 12.76 16.22 -0.68
N ARG A 32 13.77 15.95 0.14
CA ARG A 32 14.11 16.72 1.36
C ARG A 32 15.62 16.90 1.44
N LYS A 33 16.09 17.86 2.24
CA LYS A 33 17.53 18.11 2.46
C LYS A 33 18.31 16.83 2.82
N ASN A 34 17.71 15.95 3.62
CA ASN A 34 18.34 14.69 4.08
C ASN A 34 17.88 13.46 3.27
N SER A 35 17.09 13.63 2.21
CA SER A 35 16.64 12.57 1.31
C SER A 35 16.47 13.18 -0.09
N PRO A 36 17.59 13.39 -0.82
CA PRO A 36 17.58 14.10 -2.09
C PRO A 36 16.92 13.30 -3.22
N THR A 37 16.91 11.96 -3.12
CA THR A 37 16.26 11.06 -4.08
C THR A 37 14.79 10.80 -3.75
N GLY A 38 14.35 11.14 -2.52
CA GLY A 38 12.99 10.92 -2.03
C GLY A 38 12.56 9.45 -1.94
N ASN A 39 13.51 8.51 -1.91
CA ASN A 39 13.21 7.10 -1.70
C ASN A 39 12.58 6.86 -0.32
N ILE A 40 11.67 5.88 -0.24
CA ILE A 40 11.06 5.46 1.02
C ILE A 40 11.96 4.43 1.71
N HIS A 41 12.27 4.67 2.98
CA HIS A 41 12.88 3.64 3.81
C HIS A 41 11.87 2.48 4.03
N PRO A 42 12.24 1.20 3.89
CA PRO A 42 11.32 0.07 4.06
C PRO A 42 10.49 0.13 5.35
N ASP A 43 11.13 0.40 6.49
CA ASP A 43 10.44 0.55 7.78
C ASP A 43 9.44 1.71 7.83
N GLY A 44 9.60 2.72 6.97
CA GLY A 44 8.72 3.88 6.90
C GLY A 44 7.28 3.47 6.59
N LEU A 45 7.09 2.54 5.64
CA LEU A 45 5.77 2.02 5.30
C LEU A 45 5.18 1.22 6.46
N THR A 46 5.96 0.30 7.04
CA THR A 46 5.51 -0.54 8.17
C THR A 46 5.10 0.31 9.38
N LYS A 47 5.90 1.31 9.77
CA LYS A 47 5.61 2.20 10.90
C LYS A 47 4.36 3.06 10.63
N THR A 48 4.25 3.61 9.43
CA THR A 48 3.10 4.44 9.04
C THR A 48 1.82 3.60 8.99
N PHE A 49 1.89 2.37 8.47
CA PHE A 49 0.76 1.44 8.48
C PHE A 49 0.32 1.11 9.91
N VAL A 50 1.26 0.81 10.82
CA VAL A 50 0.93 0.58 12.24
C VAL A 50 0.25 1.80 12.87
N LYS A 51 0.72 3.02 12.56
CA LYS A 51 0.09 4.26 13.03
C LYS A 51 -1.34 4.39 12.50
N ALA A 52 -1.56 4.16 11.20
CA ALA A 52 -2.89 4.21 10.59
C ALA A 52 -3.84 3.15 11.15
N ARG A 53 -3.34 1.92 11.36
CA ARG A 53 -4.08 0.82 12.00
C ARG A 53 -4.50 1.15 13.43
N LYS A 54 -3.63 1.79 14.22
CA LYS A 54 -4.00 2.25 15.57
C LYS A 54 -5.05 3.37 15.51
N ALA A 55 -4.91 4.28 14.55
CA ALA A 55 -5.83 5.39 14.36
C ALA A 55 -7.22 4.97 13.84
N SER A 56 -7.35 3.79 13.23
CA SER A 56 -8.64 3.29 12.74
C SER A 56 -9.59 2.85 13.86
N GLY A 57 -9.10 2.66 15.09
CA GLY A 57 -9.90 2.22 16.23
C GLY A 57 -10.44 0.78 16.10
N VAL A 58 -9.94 0.00 15.13
CA VAL A 58 -10.34 -1.40 14.95
C VAL A 58 -9.67 -2.25 16.03
N ASN A 59 -10.48 -3.06 16.72
CA ASN A 59 -9.97 -4.02 17.69
C ASN A 59 -9.42 -5.25 16.97
N PHE A 60 -8.19 -5.63 17.32
CA PHE A 60 -7.52 -6.82 16.82
C PHE A 60 -7.22 -7.76 17.98
N SER A 61 -6.98 -9.04 17.69
CA SER A 61 -6.44 -9.99 18.65
C SER A 61 -4.97 -9.66 19.00
N ASN A 62 -4.34 -10.50 19.83
CA ASN A 62 -2.97 -10.30 20.35
C ASN A 62 -1.91 -10.00 19.27
N ASN A 63 -2.13 -10.44 18.03
CA ASN A 63 -1.21 -10.22 16.90
C ASN A 63 -1.93 -9.42 15.79
N PRO A 64 -1.93 -8.08 15.87
CA PRO A 64 -2.61 -7.26 14.87
C PRO A 64 -1.87 -7.30 13.51
N PRO A 65 -2.61 -7.25 12.37
CA PRO A 65 -2.06 -7.46 11.04
C PRO A 65 -1.00 -6.42 10.69
N THR A 66 0.13 -6.83 10.11
CA THR A 66 1.21 -5.92 9.69
C THR A 66 1.03 -5.45 8.24
N PHE A 67 1.91 -4.56 7.76
CA PHE A 67 1.86 -4.11 6.36
C PHE A 67 1.94 -5.28 5.37
N HIS A 68 2.67 -6.36 5.70
CA HIS A 68 2.77 -7.56 4.88
C HIS A 68 1.41 -8.27 4.66
N GLU A 69 0.44 -8.08 5.57
CA GLU A 69 -0.89 -8.71 5.44
C GLU A 69 -1.70 -8.16 4.26
N ILE A 70 -1.33 -7.00 3.69
CA ILE A 70 -1.93 -6.50 2.44
C ILE A 70 -1.71 -7.50 1.30
N ARG A 71 -0.53 -8.13 1.23
CA ARG A 71 -0.22 -9.16 0.22
C ARG A 71 -1.07 -10.41 0.41
N SER A 72 -1.20 -10.87 1.65
CA SER A 72 -2.04 -12.00 2.04
C SER A 72 -3.51 -11.75 1.70
N LEU A 73 -4.01 -10.53 1.96
CA LEU A 73 -5.36 -10.10 1.60
C LEU A 73 -5.56 -10.07 0.07
N ALA A 74 -4.63 -9.47 -0.67
CA ALA A 74 -4.68 -9.43 -2.13
C ALA A 74 -4.76 -10.84 -2.71
N GLY A 75 -3.99 -11.80 -2.17
CA GLY A 75 -4.01 -13.19 -2.65
C GLY A 75 -5.36 -13.86 -2.49
N ARG A 76 -6.03 -13.65 -1.35
CA ARG A 76 -7.39 -14.16 -1.15
C ARG A 76 -8.40 -13.51 -2.10
N LEU A 77 -8.32 -12.19 -2.30
CA LEU A 77 -9.22 -11.47 -3.20
C LEU A 77 -9.05 -11.93 -4.66
N TYR A 78 -7.82 -11.96 -5.17
CA TYR A 78 -7.54 -12.39 -6.53
C TYR A 78 -7.77 -13.89 -6.75
N LYS A 79 -7.57 -14.73 -5.72
CA LYS A 79 -7.94 -16.16 -5.79
C LYS A 79 -9.44 -16.32 -5.98
N ASN A 80 -10.24 -15.54 -5.25
CA ASN A 80 -11.70 -15.60 -5.34
C ASN A 80 -12.21 -15.04 -6.68
N GLU A 81 -11.59 -13.99 -7.22
CA GLU A 81 -12.05 -13.31 -8.43
C GLU A 81 -11.53 -13.95 -9.74
N HIS A 82 -10.29 -14.44 -9.77
CA HIS A 82 -9.63 -14.92 -10.99
C HIS A 82 -9.05 -16.35 -10.87
N GLY A 83 -9.25 -17.00 -9.73
CA GLY A 83 -8.76 -18.34 -9.46
C GLY A 83 -7.33 -18.40 -8.92
N GLU A 84 -6.97 -19.58 -8.43
CA GLU A 84 -5.72 -19.84 -7.72
C GLU A 84 -4.47 -19.64 -8.58
N VAL A 85 -4.48 -20.10 -9.82
CA VAL A 85 -3.34 -19.98 -10.75
C VAL A 85 -3.01 -18.52 -11.02
N PHE A 86 -4.02 -17.65 -11.14
CA PHE A 86 -3.80 -16.22 -11.34
C PHE A 86 -3.18 -15.59 -10.09
N ALA A 87 -3.76 -15.84 -8.92
CA ALA A 87 -3.27 -15.29 -7.66
C ALA A 87 -1.81 -15.71 -7.37
N GLN A 88 -1.45 -16.96 -7.65
CA GLN A 88 -0.09 -17.49 -7.46
C GLN A 88 0.93 -16.86 -8.42
N LYS A 89 0.53 -16.50 -9.65
CA LYS A 89 1.42 -15.82 -10.61
C LYS A 89 1.61 -14.34 -10.28
N LEU A 90 0.61 -13.71 -9.66
CA LEU A 90 0.63 -12.29 -9.35
C LEU A 90 1.45 -11.96 -8.09
N LEU A 91 1.40 -12.83 -7.08
CA LEU A 91 1.95 -12.55 -5.75
C LEU A 91 3.17 -13.41 -5.46
#